data_AF-A0A2E9Y5M2-F1
#
_entry.id   AF-A0A2E9Y5M2-F1
#
_cell.length_a   1.000
_cell.length_b   1.000
_cell.length_c   1.000
_cell.angle_alpha   90.00
_cell.angle_beta   90.00
_cell.angle_gamma   90.00
#
_symmetry.space_group_name_H-M   'P 1'
#
loop_
_entity.id
_entity.type
_entity.pdbx_description
1 polymer ?
#
loop_
_entity_poly.entity_id
_entity_poly.type
_entity_poly.pdbx_seq_one_letter_code
_entity_poly.pdbx_strand_id
1 'polypeptide(L)'
;MAVNDAFVMGTWGKDQQVGYKVTMLADGGADYTKALGLELDLTARGMGLRCTRFAIVVDDGTFSTVQVEDNPGGIEKTGAQAILELL
;
A
#
# COMPACT_ATOMS: atom_id res chain seq x y z
N MET A 1 -2.37 -1.84 2.26
CA MET A 1 -3.52 -1.00 1.85
C MET A 1 -3.49 -0.83 0.34
N ALA A 2 -4.63 -0.66 -0.32
CA ALA A 2 -4.68 -0.28 -1.74
C ALA A 2 -5.90 0.58 -2.07
N VAL A 3 -5.82 1.33 -3.17
CA VAL A 3 -6.96 2.03 -3.79
C VAL A 3 -7.85 1.02 -4.52
N ASN A 4 -8.65 0.31 -3.74
CA ASN A 4 -9.63 -0.68 -4.16
C ASN A 4 -10.78 -0.67 -3.14
N ASP A 5 -11.97 -1.14 -3.54
CA ASP A 5 -13.08 -1.35 -2.62
C ASP A 5 -12.83 -2.52 -1.66
N ALA A 6 -13.60 -2.57 -0.57
CA ALA A 6 -13.45 -3.57 0.47
C ALA A 6 -13.81 -4.99 0.01
N PHE A 7 -14.65 -5.16 -1.02
CA PHE A 7 -15.03 -6.48 -1.52
C PHE A 7 -13.87 -7.12 -2.28
N VAL A 8 -13.21 -6.34 -3.14
CA VAL A 8 -11.99 -6.77 -3.84
C VAL A 8 -10.88 -7.04 -2.85
N MET A 9 -10.61 -6.12 -1.91
CA MET A 9 -9.54 -6.31 -0.91
C MET A 9 -9.79 -7.54 -0.02
N GLY A 10 -11.04 -7.76 0.40
CA GLY A 10 -11.42 -8.93 1.18
C GLY A 10 -11.27 -10.25 0.41
N THR A 11 -11.59 -10.26 -0.89
CA THR A 11 -11.42 -11.44 -1.75
C THR A 11 -9.95 -11.71 -2.03
N TRP A 12 -9.17 -10.67 -2.30
CA TRP A 12 -7.73 -10.80 -2.54
C TRP A 12 -6.99 -11.32 -1.31
N GLY A 13 -7.35 -10.87 -0.10
CA GLY A 13 -6.79 -11.44 1.14
C GLY A 13 -7.09 -12.93 1.32
N LYS A 14 -8.31 -13.38 0.96
CA LYS A 14 -8.69 -14.80 1.00
C LYS A 14 -7.89 -15.62 -0.01
N ASP A 15 -7.78 -15.12 -1.23
CA ASP A 15 -7.01 -15.74 -2.32
C ASP A 15 -5.53 -15.91 -1.95
N GLN A 16 -4.92 -14.88 -1.35
CA GLN A 16 -3.54 -14.90 -0.87
C GLN A 16 -3.36 -15.60 0.49
N GLN A 17 -4.44 -16.16 1.07
CA GLN A 17 -4.42 -16.93 2.31
C GLN A 17 -3.79 -16.18 3.50
N VAL A 18 -3.95 -14.86 3.57
CA VAL A 18 -3.27 -14.04 4.60
C VAL A 18 -3.81 -14.27 6.02
N GLY A 19 -5.03 -14.83 6.13
CA GLY A 19 -5.68 -15.11 7.40
C GLY A 19 -5.76 -13.87 8.30
N TYR A 20 -5.32 -14.03 9.55
CA TYR A 20 -5.24 -12.95 10.55
C TYR A 20 -3.86 -12.28 10.62
N LYS A 21 -2.91 -12.68 9.78
CA LYS A 21 -1.53 -12.17 9.81
C LYS A 21 -1.40 -10.81 9.13
N VAL A 22 -2.26 -10.52 8.14
CA VAL A 22 -2.28 -9.24 7.42
C VAL A 22 -3.70 -8.74 7.32
N THR A 23 -3.94 -7.55 7.85
CA THR A 23 -5.21 -6.84 7.66
C THR A 23 -5.21 -6.14 6.30
N MET A 24 -6.11 -6.57 5.40
CA MET A 24 -6.25 -5.98 4.07
C MET A 24 -7.10 -4.71 4.14
N LEU A 25 -6.45 -3.54 4.14
CA LEU A 25 -7.12 -2.24 4.21
C LEU A 25 -7.50 -1.70 2.82
N ALA A 26 -8.76 -1.33 2.64
CA ALA A 26 -9.30 -0.70 1.43
C ALA A 26 -9.37 0.82 1.57
N ASP A 27 -8.77 1.53 0.61
CA ASP A 27 -8.86 2.99 0.44
C ASP A 27 -9.57 3.31 -0.88
N GLY A 28 -10.82 2.86 -1.01
CA GLY A 28 -11.55 2.88 -2.29
C GLY A 28 -11.78 4.28 -2.88
N GLY A 29 -11.84 5.31 -2.03
CA GLY A 29 -11.93 6.73 -2.45
C GLY A 29 -10.59 7.41 -2.73
N ALA A 30 -9.48 6.73 -2.43
CA ALA A 30 -8.12 7.28 -2.40
C ALA A 30 -7.93 8.44 -1.41
N ASP A 31 -8.78 8.56 -0.38
CA ASP A 31 -8.74 9.70 0.54
C ASP A 31 -7.46 9.68 1.38
N TYR A 32 -7.07 8.50 1.86
CA TYR A 32 -5.83 8.35 2.63
C TYR A 32 -4.60 8.46 1.72
N THR A 33 -4.66 7.87 0.53
CA THR A 33 -3.61 7.98 -0.48
C THR A 33 -3.31 9.44 -0.85
N LYS A 34 -4.36 10.26 -1.05
CA LYS A 34 -4.24 11.70 -1.32
C LYS A 34 -3.69 12.47 -0.13
N ALA A 35 -4.15 12.15 1.08
CA ALA A 35 -3.64 12.80 2.30
C ALA A 35 -2.13 12.59 2.49
N LEU A 36 -1.59 11.47 2.00
CA LEU A 36 -0.16 11.17 2.02
C LEU A 36 0.62 11.72 0.82
N GLY A 37 -0.04 12.25 -0.21
CA GLY A 37 0.61 12.67 -1.45
C GLY A 37 1.20 11.50 -2.25
N LEU A 38 0.60 10.30 -2.14
CA LEU A 38 1.09 9.06 -2.74
C LEU A 38 0.24 8.61 -3.93
N GLU A 39 -0.45 9.54 -4.58
CA GLU A 39 -1.22 9.28 -5.79
C GLU A 39 -0.34 8.81 -6.95
N LEU A 40 -0.87 7.84 -7.69
CA LEU A 40 -0.29 7.36 -8.95
C LEU A 40 -1.41 7.29 -10.00
N ASP A 41 -1.39 8.21 -10.96
CA ASP A 41 -2.35 8.20 -12.05
C ASP A 41 -1.92 7.20 -13.14
N LEU A 42 -2.69 6.12 -13.26
CA LEU A 42 -2.53 5.07 -14.27
C LEU A 42 -3.71 5.05 -15.24
N THR A 43 -4.41 6.17 -15.43
CA THR A 43 -5.56 6.30 -16.35
C THR A 43 -5.19 5.92 -17.78
N ALA A 44 -4.02 6.35 -18.27
CA ALA A 44 -3.52 5.98 -19.60
C ALA A 44 -3.27 4.46 -19.75
N ARG A 45 -3.15 3.72 -18.64
CA ARG A 45 -3.02 2.26 -18.60
C ARG A 45 -4.33 1.55 -18.23
N GLY A 46 -5.46 2.28 -18.19
CA GLY A 46 -6.79 1.73 -17.90
C GLY A 46 -7.05 1.39 -16.43
N MET A 47 -6.18 1.84 -15.50
CA MET A 47 -6.27 1.47 -14.08
C MET A 47 -6.83 2.59 -13.18
N GLY A 48 -6.94 3.82 -13.71
CA GLY A 48 -7.35 5.01 -12.96
C GLY A 48 -6.32 5.43 -11.92
N LEU A 49 -6.79 6.19 -10.92
CA LEU A 49 -5.99 6.61 -9.77
C LEU A 49 -5.68 5.42 -8.86
N ARG A 50 -4.40 5.25 -8.50
CA ARG A 50 -3.90 4.25 -7.55
C ARG A 50 -3.00 4.89 -6.51
N CYS A 51 -2.52 4.10 -5.56
CA CYS A 51 -1.44 4.49 -4.68
C CYS A 51 -0.09 4.00 -5.25
N THR A 52 0.93 4.84 -5.15
CA THR A 52 2.33 4.43 -5.30
C THR A 52 2.65 3.32 -4.28
N ARG A 53 3.60 2.43 -4.58
CA ARG A 53 4.02 1.42 -3.59
C ARG A 53 4.84 2.10 -2.50
N PHE A 54 4.44 1.88 -1.25
CA PHE A 54 5.12 2.41 -0.08
C PHE A 54 5.07 1.40 1.08
N ALA A 55 5.91 1.63 2.08
CA ALA A 55 5.86 0.98 3.38
C ALA A 55 6.08 2.03 4.46
N ILE A 56 5.27 1.97 5.52
CA ILE A 56 5.36 2.88 6.66
C ILE A 56 5.43 2.03 7.92
N VAL A 57 6.43 2.29 8.77
CA VAL A 57 6.45 1.81 10.15
C VAL A 57 5.88 2.92 11.03
N VAL A 58 4.92 2.55 11.86
CA VAL A 58 4.23 3.48 12.76
C VAL A 58 4.54 3.06 14.19
N ASP A 59 5.05 3.99 14.99
CA ASP A 59 5.25 3.84 16.43
C ASP A 59 4.42 4.91 17.16
N ASP A 60 3.53 4.45 18.04
CA ASP A 60 2.54 5.27 18.78
C ASP A 60 1.87 6.37 17.93
N GLY A 61 1.35 5.98 16.75
CA GLY A 61 0.66 6.89 15.83
C GLY A 61 1.58 7.86 15.06
N THR A 62 2.89 7.80 15.28
CA THR A 62 3.90 8.60 14.57
C THR A 62 4.63 7.74 13.54
N PHE A 63 4.93 8.30 12.36
CA PHE A 63 5.71 7.60 11.35
C PHE A 63 7.18 7.55 11.78
N SER A 64 7.70 6.35 12.05
CA SER A 64 9.10 6.14 12.40
C SER A 64 9.97 5.89 11.17
N THR A 65 9.43 5.15 10.18
CA THR A 65 10.11 4.88 8.90
C THR A 65 9.10 5.03 7.76
N VAL A 66 9.50 5.70 6.68
CA VAL A 66 8.71 5.82 5.44
C VAL A 66 9.59 5.44 4.26
N GLN A 67 9.18 4.43 3.51
CA GLN A 67 9.83 4.00 2.28
C GLN A 67 8.85 4.13 1.13
N VAL A 68 9.28 4.77 0.05
CA VAL A 68 8.50 4.94 -1.19
C VAL A 68 9.38 4.49 -2.34
N GLU A 69 8.82 3.70 -3.24
CA GLU A 69 9.56 3.26 -4.43
C GLU A 69 9.76 4.41 -5.41
N ASP A 70 10.96 4.49 -5.99
CA ASP A 70 11.29 5.53 -6.96
C ASP A 70 10.58 5.30 -8.31
N ASN A 71 10.24 4.04 -8.62
CA ASN A 71 9.64 3.64 -9.88
C ASN A 71 8.36 2.83 -9.65
N PRO A 72 7.29 3.06 -10.43
CA PRO A 72 6.09 2.23 -10.39
C PRO A 72 6.41 0.76 -10.64
N GLY A 73 6.09 -0.10 -9.67
CA GLY A 73 6.32 -1.55 -9.75
C GLY A 73 7.59 -2.04 -9.06
N GLY A 74 8.49 -1.15 -8.60
CA GLY A 74 9.62 -1.50 -7.74
C GLY A 74 9.17 -2.16 -6.43
N ILE A 75 10.10 -2.86 -5.78
CA ILE A 75 9.91 -3.53 -4.47
C ILE A 75 11.16 -3.46 -3.58
N GLU A 76 12.17 -2.71 -4.00
CA GLU A 76 13.51 -2.69 -3.41
C GLU A 76 13.49 -2.07 -2.01
N LYS A 77 12.76 -0.98 -1.81
CA LYS A 77 12.71 -0.25 -0.53
C LYS A 77 11.56 -0.69 0.36
N THR A 78 10.50 -1.24 -0.23
CA THR A 78 9.22 -1.52 0.42
C THR A 78 8.96 -3.01 0.64
N GLY A 79 9.87 -3.88 0.17
CA GLY A 79 9.80 -5.32 0.40
C GLY A 79 9.93 -5.67 1.89
N ALA A 80 9.31 -6.78 2.30
CA ALA A 80 9.28 -7.20 3.71
C ALA A 80 10.68 -7.31 4.33
N GLN A 81 11.66 -7.85 3.58
CA GLN A 81 13.05 -7.95 4.05
C GLN A 81 13.69 -6.58 4.29
N ALA A 82 13.52 -5.64 3.35
CA ALA A 82 14.04 -4.29 3.49
C ALA A 82 13.44 -3.56 4.70
N ILE A 83 12.17 -3.79 5.01
CA ILE A 83 11.52 -3.22 6.19
C ILE A 83 12.00 -3.88 7.48
N LEU A 84 12.18 -5.21 7.50
CA LEU A 84 12.70 -5.91 8.67
C LEU A 84 14.11 -5.44 9.08
N GLU A 85 14.93 -4.99 8.13
CA GLU A 85 16.26 -4.41 8.38
C GLU A 85 16.21 -3.00 8.99
N LEU A 86 15.04 -2.35 8.98
CA LEU A 86 14.81 -1.01 9.52
C LEU A 86 14.03 -1.00 10.83
N LEU A 87 13.65 -2.18 11.35
CA LEU A 87 13.01 -2.36 12.66
C LEU A 87 14.08 -2.61 13.73
#